data_AF-A0A8S3BKR1-F1
#
_entry.id   AF-A0A8S3BKR1-F1
#
_cell.length_a   1.000
_cell.length_b   1.000
_cell.length_c   1.000
_cell.angle_alpha   90.00
_cell.angle_beta   90.00
_cell.angle_gamma   90.00
#
_symmetry.space_group_name_H-M   'P 1'
#
loop_
_entity.id
_entity.type
_entity.pdbx_description
1 polymer ?
#
loop_
_entity_poly.entity_id
_entity_poly.type
_entity_poly.pdbx_seq_one_letter_code
_entity_poly.pdbx_strand_id
1 'polypeptide(L)'
;LFRDKGECILSQFTVGHEKYGSVTFYGRIDVAGLNLDEIIQINSHEVIVYSDDNNKPSVGVELNLPARITLLSVYPIDRSTREEITDSARIEAMNYTDYLRKITEKFDGEFLNYGINDGSWTFMVNHFTRYGLDEHQNDFLINSRIINSDETTSLINRYMHLNDQSILVSNFIEYDGTISNESKLDV
;
A
#
# COMPACT_ATOMS: atom_id res chain seq x y z
N LEU A 1 -20.23 -21.32 18.19
CA LEU A 1 -21.26 -22.10 18.94
C LEU A 1 -22.01 -22.92 17.91
N PHE A 2 -21.69 -24.22 17.77
CA PHE A 2 -22.45 -25.11 16.90
C PHE A 2 -23.86 -25.29 17.47
N ARG A 3 -24.89 -25.14 16.63
CA ARG A 3 -26.29 -25.41 17.01
C ARG A 3 -26.70 -26.78 16.48
N ASP A 4 -27.76 -27.35 17.06
CA ASP A 4 -28.25 -28.72 16.83
C ASP A 4 -28.64 -29.05 15.36
N LYS A 5 -28.59 -28.06 14.46
CA LYS A 5 -28.86 -28.21 13.01
C LYS A 5 -27.60 -28.21 12.14
N GLY A 6 -26.41 -28.19 12.72
CA GLY A 6 -25.14 -28.10 11.97
C GLY A 6 -24.74 -26.68 11.59
N GLU A 7 -25.48 -25.66 12.03
CA GLU A 7 -25.16 -24.24 11.81
C GLU A 7 -23.94 -23.83 12.66
N CYS A 8 -23.06 -23.01 12.08
CA CYS A 8 -21.92 -22.43 12.77
C CYS A 8 -21.95 -20.91 12.62
N ILE A 9 -22.67 -20.27 13.55
CA ILE A 9 -22.91 -18.83 13.48
C ILE A 9 -21.86 -18.08 14.30
N LEU A 10 -21.18 -17.13 13.65
CA LEU A 10 -20.18 -16.24 14.23
C LEU A 10 -20.63 -14.78 14.11
N SER A 11 -20.27 -13.94 15.08
CA SER A 11 -20.49 -12.49 15.04
C SER A 11 -19.36 -11.73 14.35
N GLN A 12 -18.20 -12.38 14.28
CA GLN A 12 -16.98 -11.93 13.63
C GLN A 12 -16.26 -13.18 13.15
N PHE A 13 -15.81 -13.15 11.90
CA PHE A 13 -15.11 -14.26 11.27
C PHE A 13 -13.89 -13.72 10.54
N THR A 14 -12.71 -14.27 10.83
CA THR A 14 -11.46 -13.85 10.19
C THR A 14 -10.83 -15.02 9.46
N VAL A 15 -10.46 -14.79 8.22
CA VAL A 15 -9.62 -15.69 7.41
C VAL A 15 -8.33 -14.96 7.10
N GLY A 16 -7.19 -15.64 7.20
CA GLY A 16 -5.88 -15.03 7.03
C GLY A 16 -4.87 -15.97 6.40
N HIS A 17 -3.88 -15.36 5.77
CA HIS A 17 -2.69 -15.99 5.24
C HIS A 17 -1.48 -15.28 5.84
N GLU A 18 -0.60 -16.02 6.53
CA GLU A 18 0.49 -15.46 7.33
C GLU A 18 1.37 -14.45 6.57
N LYS A 19 1.60 -14.69 5.28
CA LYS A 19 2.43 -13.83 4.43
C LYS A 19 1.69 -12.65 3.81
N TYR A 20 0.40 -12.77 3.56
CA TYR A 20 -0.31 -11.89 2.62
C TYR A 20 -1.33 -11.00 3.29
N GLY A 21 -1.92 -11.43 4.41
CA GLY A 21 -2.85 -10.62 5.15
C GLY A 21 -4.07 -11.37 5.66
N SER A 22 -5.15 -10.64 5.87
CA SER A 22 -6.39 -11.18 6.44
C SER A 22 -7.62 -10.39 6.03
N VAL A 23 -8.76 -11.06 6.15
CA VAL A 23 -10.11 -10.51 5.94
C VAL A 23 -10.93 -10.84 7.17
N THR A 24 -11.48 -9.81 7.82
CA THR A 24 -12.39 -9.92 8.96
C THR A 24 -13.79 -9.48 8.54
N PHE A 25 -14.72 -10.42 8.48
CA PHE A 25 -16.13 -10.19 8.22
C PHE A 25 -16.88 -9.88 9.52
N TYR A 26 -17.87 -8.99 9.45
CA TYR A 26 -18.68 -8.57 10.59
C TYR A 26 -20.16 -8.89 10.38
N GLY A 27 -20.86 -9.18 11.48
CA GLY A 27 -22.29 -9.47 11.47
C GLY A 27 -22.58 -10.93 11.76
N ARG A 28 -23.83 -11.35 11.55
CA ARG A 28 -24.27 -12.73 11.81
C ARG A 28 -23.94 -13.61 10.61
N ILE A 29 -22.86 -14.37 10.70
CA ILE A 29 -22.30 -15.17 9.58
C ILE A 29 -22.48 -16.65 9.90
N ASP A 30 -23.17 -17.39 9.05
CA ASP A 30 -23.14 -18.86 9.12
C ASP A 30 -22.03 -19.38 8.21
N VAL A 31 -21.00 -19.96 8.81
CA VAL A 31 -19.84 -20.51 8.09
C VAL A 31 -19.94 -22.02 7.87
N ALA A 32 -21.02 -22.65 8.31
CA ALA A 32 -21.21 -24.08 8.10
C ALA A 32 -21.34 -24.41 6.61
N GLY A 33 -20.52 -25.36 6.12
CA GLY A 33 -20.58 -25.85 4.75
C GLY A 33 -19.93 -24.94 3.69
N LEU A 34 -19.37 -23.79 4.07
CA LEU A 34 -18.63 -22.94 3.14
C LEU A 34 -17.27 -23.57 2.80
N ASN A 35 -16.95 -23.62 1.50
CA ASN A 35 -15.63 -24.00 1.03
C ASN A 35 -14.74 -22.75 0.93
N LEU A 36 -14.03 -22.44 2.01
CA LEU A 36 -13.23 -21.21 2.10
C LEU A 36 -12.09 -21.16 1.08
N ASP A 37 -11.54 -22.30 0.68
CA ASP A 37 -10.45 -22.39 -0.30
C ASP A 37 -10.90 -21.95 -1.70
N GLU A 38 -12.18 -22.16 -2.04
CA GLU A 38 -12.78 -21.71 -3.29
C GLU A 38 -13.28 -20.26 -3.20
N ILE A 39 -13.79 -19.87 -2.03
CA ILE A 39 -14.45 -18.57 -1.85
C ILE A 39 -13.44 -17.45 -1.65
N ILE A 40 -12.36 -17.67 -0.89
CA ILE A 40 -11.43 -16.62 -0.46
C ILE A 40 -10.03 -16.89 -1.01
N GLN A 41 -9.48 -15.91 -1.71
CA GLN A 41 -8.10 -15.93 -2.16
C GLN A 41 -7.39 -14.70 -1.58
N ILE A 42 -6.32 -14.94 -0.81
CA ILE A 42 -5.46 -13.90 -0.24
C ILE A 42 -4.11 -14.07 -0.92
N ASN A 43 -3.77 -13.16 -1.83
CA ASN A 43 -2.52 -13.18 -2.58
C ASN A 43 -1.66 -11.97 -2.21
N SER A 44 -0.47 -11.87 -2.82
CA SER A 44 0.36 -10.68 -2.66
C SER A 44 -0.42 -9.44 -3.09
N HIS A 45 -0.54 -8.48 -2.18
CA HIS A 45 -1.17 -7.17 -2.42
C HIS A 45 -2.64 -7.20 -2.85
N GLU A 46 -3.34 -8.34 -2.75
CA GLU A 46 -4.75 -8.44 -3.10
C GLU A 46 -5.54 -9.49 -2.29
N VAL A 47 -6.84 -9.26 -2.20
CA VAL A 47 -7.85 -10.18 -1.70
C VAL A 47 -8.99 -10.26 -2.70
N ILE A 48 -9.42 -11.49 -2.99
CA ILE A 48 -10.57 -11.79 -3.83
C ILE A 48 -11.53 -12.65 -3.01
N VAL A 49 -12.80 -12.29 -2.98
CA VAL A 49 -13.86 -13.09 -2.36
C VAL A 49 -14.97 -13.29 -3.39
N TYR A 50 -15.22 -14.55 -3.73
CA TYR A 50 -15.98 -14.98 -4.91
C TYR A 50 -15.35 -14.49 -6.23
N SER A 51 -14.40 -15.26 -6.76
CA SER A 51 -13.70 -14.94 -8.01
C SER A 51 -14.59 -15.06 -9.27
N ASP A 52 -15.67 -15.85 -9.21
CA ASP A 52 -16.67 -15.97 -10.27
C ASP A 52 -17.95 -15.20 -9.89
N ASP A 53 -18.24 -14.13 -10.63
CA ASP A 53 -19.44 -13.31 -10.44
C ASP A 53 -20.75 -14.10 -10.59
N ASN A 54 -20.75 -15.23 -11.33
CA ASN A 54 -21.94 -16.08 -11.47
C ASN A 54 -22.29 -16.83 -10.18
N ASN A 55 -21.29 -17.10 -9.34
CA ASN A 55 -21.45 -17.81 -8.06
C ASN A 55 -21.42 -16.84 -6.87
N LYS A 56 -21.24 -15.55 -7.12
CA LYS A 56 -21.21 -14.53 -6.08
C LYS A 56 -22.63 -14.29 -5.54
N PRO A 57 -22.88 -14.52 -4.23
CA PRO A 57 -24.18 -14.28 -3.65
C PRO A 57 -24.50 -12.79 -3.56
N SER A 58 -25.77 -12.44 -3.37
CA SER A 58 -26.21 -11.06 -3.17
C SER A 58 -25.53 -10.41 -1.96
N VAL A 59 -25.39 -9.07 -1.98
CA VAL A 59 -24.86 -8.31 -0.83
C VAL A 59 -25.68 -8.61 0.42
N GLY A 60 -25.01 -8.90 1.53
CA GLY A 60 -25.64 -9.31 2.79
C GLY A 60 -25.72 -10.82 2.99
N VAL A 61 -25.36 -11.63 1.99
CA VAL A 61 -25.48 -13.09 2.01
C VAL A 61 -24.11 -13.74 2.07
N GLU A 62 -23.98 -14.79 2.89
CA GLU A 62 -22.73 -15.52 3.15
C GLU A 62 -21.56 -14.58 3.47
N LEU A 63 -20.51 -14.56 2.64
CA LEU A 63 -19.33 -13.73 2.82
C LEU A 63 -19.37 -12.45 1.97
N ASN A 64 -20.45 -12.19 1.22
CA ASN A 64 -20.63 -10.91 0.53
C ASN A 64 -21.14 -9.83 1.52
N LEU A 65 -20.35 -9.60 2.56
CA LEU A 65 -20.64 -8.74 3.71
C LEU A 65 -19.60 -7.62 3.83
N PRO A 66 -19.89 -6.57 4.60
CA PRO A 66 -18.87 -5.62 5.00
C PRO A 66 -17.72 -6.31 5.74
N ALA A 67 -16.49 -5.92 5.41
CA ALA A 67 -15.31 -6.54 5.97
C ALA A 67 -14.17 -5.54 6.13
N ARG A 68 -13.30 -5.83 7.10
CA ARG A 68 -11.98 -5.22 7.25
C ARG A 68 -10.95 -6.10 6.55
N ILE A 69 -10.15 -5.51 5.69
CA ILE A 69 -9.05 -6.18 5.00
C ILE A 69 -7.74 -5.59 5.52
N THR A 70 -6.75 -6.45 5.77
CA THR A 70 -5.36 -6.06 5.99
C THR A 70 -4.50 -6.80 4.97
N LEU A 71 -3.78 -6.08 4.12
CA LEU A 71 -2.79 -6.62 3.20
C LEU A 71 -1.38 -6.35 3.75
N LEU A 72 -0.49 -7.34 3.71
CA LEU A 72 0.88 -7.24 4.21
C LEU A 72 1.88 -6.99 3.09
N SER A 73 3.05 -6.47 3.44
CA SER A 73 4.16 -6.19 2.51
C SER A 73 3.76 -5.27 1.34
N VAL A 74 2.81 -4.35 1.58
CA VAL A 74 2.35 -3.39 0.57
C VAL A 74 3.31 -2.20 0.56
N TYR A 75 4.41 -2.32 -0.19
CA TYR A 75 5.43 -1.28 -0.30
C TYR A 75 5.42 -0.59 -1.67
N PRO A 76 5.86 0.68 -1.76
CA PRO A 76 6.10 1.33 -3.04
C PRO A 76 7.26 0.62 -3.76
N ILE A 77 7.20 0.56 -5.10
CA ILE A 77 8.22 -0.08 -5.93
C ILE A 77 9.08 1.00 -6.61
N ASP A 78 10.40 0.88 -6.48
CA ASP A 78 11.32 1.71 -7.24
C ASP A 78 11.32 1.27 -8.71
N ARG A 79 10.91 2.14 -9.64
CA ARG A 79 10.85 1.83 -11.07
C ARG A 79 12.19 1.41 -11.66
N SER A 80 13.29 1.95 -11.15
CA SER A 80 14.61 1.75 -11.74
C SER A 80 15.21 0.41 -11.35
N THR A 81 15.06 0.01 -10.09
CA THR A 81 15.58 -1.27 -9.59
C THR A 81 14.55 -2.39 -9.65
N ARG A 82 13.25 -2.05 -9.73
CA ARG A 82 12.11 -2.96 -9.53
C ARG A 82 12.08 -3.62 -8.16
N GLU A 83 12.65 -2.93 -7.15
CA GLU A 83 12.68 -3.40 -5.78
C GLU A 83 11.71 -2.61 -4.90
N GLU A 84 11.24 -3.25 -3.83
CA GLU A 84 10.42 -2.62 -2.82
C GLU A 84 11.22 -1.57 -2.03
N ILE A 85 10.58 -0.43 -1.78
CA ILE A 85 11.11 0.61 -0.90
C ILE A 85 10.54 0.36 0.49
N THR A 86 11.36 -0.21 1.38
CA THR A 86 10.99 -0.54 2.76
C THR A 86 11.53 0.46 3.80
N ASP A 87 12.32 1.43 3.37
CA ASP A 87 12.85 2.48 4.24
C ASP A 87 11.74 3.44 4.68
N SER A 88 11.42 3.42 5.98
CA SER A 88 10.31 4.19 6.55
C SER A 88 10.40 5.69 6.27
N ALA A 89 11.60 6.28 6.35
CA ALA A 89 11.78 7.70 6.09
C ALA A 89 11.50 8.07 4.63
N ARG A 90 11.92 7.22 3.69
CA ARG A 90 11.63 7.40 2.26
C ARG A 90 10.14 7.24 1.97
N ILE A 91 9.47 6.28 2.60
CA ILE A 91 8.01 6.05 2.50
C ILE A 91 7.22 7.26 3.04
N GLU A 92 7.64 7.82 4.17
CA GLU A 92 7.03 9.03 4.75
C GLU A 92 7.26 10.25 3.86
N ALA A 93 8.49 10.49 3.41
CA ALA A 93 8.85 11.64 2.58
C ALA A 93 8.08 11.67 1.26
N MET A 94 7.72 10.50 0.73
CA MET A 94 6.89 10.39 -0.47
C MET A 94 5.39 10.37 -0.17
N ASN A 95 4.98 10.38 1.09
CA ASN A 95 3.57 10.39 1.48
C ASN A 95 2.76 9.21 0.91
N TYR A 96 3.36 8.00 0.94
CA TYR A 96 2.74 6.79 0.41
C TYR A 96 1.44 6.42 1.15
N THR A 97 1.34 6.75 2.44
CA THR A 97 0.12 6.58 3.23
C THR A 97 -1.08 7.32 2.62
N ASP A 98 -0.91 8.57 2.19
CA ASP A 98 -1.99 9.34 1.55
C ASP A 98 -2.32 8.79 0.16
N TYR A 99 -1.35 8.19 -0.54
CA TYR A 99 -1.59 7.48 -1.78
C TYR A 99 -2.51 6.26 -1.54
N LEU A 100 -2.20 5.40 -0.56
CA LEU A 100 -3.04 4.27 -0.21
C LEU A 100 -4.44 4.70 0.22
N ARG A 101 -4.56 5.80 0.97
CA ARG A 101 -5.86 6.41 1.31
C ARG A 101 -6.67 6.75 0.06
N LYS A 102 -6.07 7.45 -0.91
CA LYS A 102 -6.72 7.81 -2.18
C LYS A 102 -7.11 6.59 -3.00
N ILE A 103 -6.27 5.55 -3.02
CA ILE A 103 -6.62 4.29 -3.69
C ILE A 103 -7.82 3.64 -3.00
N THR A 104 -7.84 3.60 -1.66
CA THR A 104 -8.98 3.10 -0.90
C THR A 104 -10.28 3.85 -1.23
N GLU A 105 -10.22 5.18 -1.28
CA GLU A 105 -11.38 6.02 -1.63
C GLU A 105 -11.88 5.77 -3.06
N LYS A 106 -11.00 5.49 -4.03
CA LYS A 106 -11.38 5.22 -5.43
C LYS A 106 -12.28 3.98 -5.59
N PHE A 107 -12.18 3.01 -4.69
CA PHE A 107 -13.03 1.82 -4.70
C PHE A 107 -14.15 1.86 -3.63
N ASP A 108 -14.49 3.07 -3.15
CA ASP A 108 -15.49 3.31 -2.10
C ASP A 108 -15.19 2.57 -0.77
N GLY A 109 -13.91 2.32 -0.50
CA GLY A 109 -13.45 1.77 0.77
C GLY A 109 -13.22 2.85 1.82
N GLU A 110 -13.13 2.41 3.08
CA GLU A 110 -12.72 3.27 4.20
C GLU A 110 -11.27 2.96 4.57
N PHE A 111 -10.36 3.91 4.36
CA PHE A 111 -8.98 3.75 4.79
C PHE A 111 -8.89 3.78 6.32
N LEU A 112 -8.25 2.77 6.92
CA LEU A 112 -8.08 2.72 8.37
C LEU A 112 -6.63 3.05 8.79
N ASN A 113 -5.65 2.34 8.23
CA ASN A 113 -4.26 2.49 8.64
C ASN A 113 -3.28 2.00 7.56
N TYR A 114 -2.07 2.53 7.60
CA TYR A 114 -0.91 1.93 6.93
C TYR A 114 0.25 1.81 7.93
N GLY A 115 0.62 0.57 8.27
CA GLY A 115 1.80 0.28 9.09
C GLY A 115 3.06 0.31 8.24
N ILE A 116 3.83 1.40 8.34
CA ILE A 116 5.04 1.60 7.52
C ILE A 116 6.10 0.51 7.77
N ASN A 117 6.20 0.02 9.00
CA ASN A 117 7.23 -0.95 9.40
C ASN A 117 7.05 -2.33 8.75
N ASP A 118 5.82 -2.76 8.52
CA ASP A 118 5.46 -4.09 7.99
C ASP A 118 4.68 -4.03 6.67
N GLY A 119 4.50 -2.82 6.11
CA GLY A 119 3.73 -2.59 4.90
C GLY A 119 2.26 -2.99 5.05
N SER A 120 1.70 -2.89 6.26
CA SER A 120 0.33 -3.34 6.53
C SER A 120 -0.71 -2.29 6.12
N TRP A 121 -1.35 -2.47 4.96
CA TRP A 121 -2.45 -1.63 4.51
C TRP A 121 -3.79 -2.18 4.99
N THR A 122 -4.49 -1.44 5.84
CA THR A 122 -5.76 -1.83 6.43
C THR A 122 -6.90 -0.89 6.02
N PHE A 123 -8.00 -1.46 5.52
CA PHE A 123 -9.18 -0.72 5.06
C PHE A 123 -10.48 -1.53 5.23
N MET A 124 -11.63 -0.84 5.17
CA MET A 124 -12.96 -1.48 5.12
C MET A 124 -13.53 -1.44 3.72
N VAL A 125 -14.37 -2.44 3.42
CA VAL A 125 -15.20 -2.51 2.21
C VAL A 125 -16.63 -2.89 2.58
N ASN A 126 -17.60 -2.49 1.77
CA ASN A 126 -19.03 -2.73 2.02
C ASN A 126 -19.54 -4.07 1.45
N HIS A 127 -18.89 -4.58 0.41
CA HIS A 127 -19.21 -5.84 -0.28
C HIS A 127 -17.96 -6.33 -1.02
N PHE A 128 -18.02 -7.48 -1.71
CA PHE A 128 -16.84 -8.04 -2.37
C PHE A 128 -16.90 -8.07 -3.90
N THR A 129 -15.75 -7.72 -4.48
CA THR A 129 -15.36 -8.00 -5.86
C THR A 129 -13.89 -8.47 -5.81
N ARG A 130 -12.95 -7.56 -6.03
CA ARG A 130 -11.50 -7.73 -5.87
C ARG A 130 -10.92 -6.45 -5.30
N TYR A 131 -10.08 -6.55 -4.27
CA TYR A 131 -9.43 -5.40 -3.65
C TYR A 131 -7.93 -5.65 -3.54
N GLY A 132 -7.13 -4.67 -3.97
CA GLY A 132 -5.68 -4.79 -3.94
C GLY A 132 -4.99 -3.65 -4.68
N LEU A 133 -3.67 -3.68 -4.71
CA LEU A 133 -2.88 -2.87 -5.63
C LEU A 133 -2.63 -3.68 -6.89
N ASP A 134 -3.10 -3.17 -8.03
CA ASP A 134 -2.69 -3.71 -9.32
C ASP A 134 -1.25 -3.25 -9.61
N GLU A 135 -0.38 -4.16 -10.06
CA GLU A 135 1.01 -3.84 -10.41
C GLU A 135 1.10 -2.72 -11.46
N HIS A 136 0.04 -2.57 -12.26
CA HIS A 136 -0.09 -1.54 -13.29
C HIS A 136 -0.72 -0.22 -12.80
N GLN A 137 -1.39 -0.20 -11.65
CA GLN A 137 -2.02 1.00 -11.07
C GLN A 137 -1.15 1.66 -10.01
N ASN A 138 0.05 1.14 -9.79
CA ASN A 138 0.99 1.70 -8.84
C ASN A 138 1.53 3.01 -9.41
N ASP A 139 0.70 4.06 -9.57
CA ASP A 139 1.05 5.39 -10.12
C ASP A 139 2.03 6.14 -9.21
N PHE A 140 2.29 5.61 -8.01
CA PHE A 140 3.29 6.09 -7.07
C PHE A 140 4.71 5.71 -7.52
N LEU A 141 5.07 6.24 -8.68
CA LEU A 141 6.25 5.86 -9.41
C LEU A 141 7.27 6.97 -9.27
N ILE A 142 8.11 6.85 -8.27
CA ILE A 142 9.23 7.78 -8.10
C ILE A 142 10.26 7.44 -9.17
N ASN A 143 10.42 8.32 -10.16
CA ASN A 143 11.69 8.39 -10.88
C ASN A 143 12.72 8.88 -9.87
N SER A 144 13.78 8.11 -9.63
CA SER A 144 14.91 8.46 -8.74
C SER A 144 15.67 9.76 -9.11
N ARG A 145 15.16 10.57 -10.06
CA ARG A 145 15.80 11.77 -10.58
C ARG A 145 14.99 13.08 -10.56
N ILE A 146 13.74 13.14 -10.08
CA ILE A 146 13.06 14.44 -9.95
C ILE A 146 12.32 14.54 -8.61
N ILE A 147 13.00 15.13 -7.62
CA ILE A 147 12.36 15.87 -6.53
C ILE A 147 12.65 17.33 -6.85
N ASN A 148 11.61 18.12 -7.18
CA ASN A 148 11.75 19.56 -7.38
C ASN A 148 12.32 20.21 -6.11
N SER A 149 13.30 21.09 -6.31
CA SER A 149 14.28 21.54 -5.31
C SER A 149 13.78 22.52 -4.23
N ASP A 150 12.49 22.86 -4.20
CA ASP A 150 12.05 24.01 -3.39
C ASP A 150 11.34 23.61 -2.07
N GLU A 151 10.84 22.38 -1.94
CA GLU A 151 10.22 21.90 -0.69
C GLU A 151 11.18 21.13 0.23
N THR A 152 12.27 20.57 -0.32
CA THR A 152 13.25 19.77 0.42
C THR A 152 14.09 20.59 1.39
N THR A 153 14.41 21.83 1.06
CA THR A 153 15.17 22.73 1.96
C THR A 153 14.40 23.06 3.24
N SER A 154 13.06 23.13 3.17
CA SER A 154 12.20 23.41 4.33
C SER A 154 12.11 22.21 5.27
N LEU A 155 12.00 21.01 4.72
CA LEU A 155 11.90 19.76 5.50
C LEU A 155 13.24 19.34 6.11
N ILE A 156 14.35 19.45 5.38
CA ILE A 156 15.69 19.11 5.90
C ILE A 156 16.08 20.05 7.05
N ASN A 157 15.79 21.36 6.95
CA ASN A 157 16.07 22.33 8.01
C ASN A 157 15.20 22.15 9.27
N ARG A 158 14.04 21.50 9.15
CA ARG A 158 13.15 21.24 10.29
C ARG A 158 13.55 19.99 11.09
N TYR A 159 14.19 19.01 10.44
CA TYR A 159 14.50 17.71 11.05
C TYR A 159 15.90 17.58 11.66
N MET A 160 16.85 18.45 11.32
CA MET A 160 18.24 18.33 11.81
C MET A 160 18.62 19.44 12.78
N HIS A 161 18.04 19.49 13.98
CA HIS A 161 18.48 20.38 15.07
C HIS A 161 19.97 20.10 15.45
N LEU A 162 20.90 20.60 14.65
CA LEU A 162 22.34 20.50 14.82
C LEU A 162 22.92 21.91 14.70
N ASN A 163 23.14 22.51 15.88
CA ASN A 163 24.02 23.65 16.04
C ASN A 163 25.46 23.19 15.84
N ASP A 164 26.00 23.25 14.62
CA ASP A 164 27.43 23.51 14.45
C ASP A 164 27.77 24.05 13.05
N GLN A 165 28.54 25.14 13.00
CA GLN A 165 28.95 25.86 11.78
C GLN A 165 30.19 25.25 11.12
N SER A 166 30.17 23.97 10.74
CA SER A 166 31.40 23.36 10.19
C SER A 166 31.25 22.27 9.12
N ILE A 167 30.12 22.15 8.42
CA ILE A 167 29.99 21.15 7.34
C ILE A 167 29.43 21.76 6.05
N LEU A 168 30.32 21.92 5.06
CA LEU A 168 29.99 22.13 3.66
C LEU A 168 30.05 20.78 2.94
N VAL A 169 28.99 20.39 2.24
CA VAL A 169 29.02 19.23 1.34
C VAL A 169 29.03 19.73 -0.11
N SER A 170 30.19 19.63 -0.73
CA SER A 170 30.45 19.83 -2.16
C SER A 170 30.52 18.48 -2.89
N ASN A 171 29.94 18.42 -4.10
CA ASN A 171 30.38 17.70 -5.34
C ASN A 171 29.18 17.11 -6.12
N PHE A 172 28.84 17.67 -7.29
CA PHE A 172 29.16 17.24 -8.68
C PHE A 172 28.47 15.91 -9.09
N ILE A 173 27.90 15.70 -10.30
CA ILE A 173 28.46 15.78 -11.68
C ILE A 173 27.28 15.74 -12.71
N GLU A 174 27.43 16.33 -13.90
CA GLU A 174 27.08 15.63 -15.16
C GLU A 174 27.99 16.08 -16.32
N TYR A 175 28.32 15.12 -17.20
CA TYR A 175 29.26 15.18 -18.33
C TYR A 175 28.44 15.02 -19.62
N ASP A 176 28.61 15.87 -20.63
CA ASP A 176 29.14 15.46 -21.95
C ASP A 176 29.54 16.68 -22.80
N GLY A 177 30.56 16.49 -23.61
CA GLY A 177 31.41 17.53 -24.15
C GLY A 177 30.84 18.36 -25.31
N THR A 178 31.24 19.63 -25.32
CA THR A 178 31.71 20.31 -26.53
C THR A 178 32.95 21.12 -26.16
N ILE A 179 34.05 20.86 -26.86
CA ILE A 179 35.28 21.65 -26.81
C ILE A 179 35.03 22.91 -27.64
N SER A 180 35.20 24.08 -27.03
CA SER A 180 35.68 25.27 -27.75
C SER A 180 36.60 26.07 -26.83
N ASN A 181 37.83 26.21 -27.32
CA ASN A 181 38.97 26.93 -26.75
C ASN A 181 38.75 28.43 -26.55
N GLU A 182 39.53 28.96 -25.60
CA GLU A 182 40.03 30.35 -25.49
C GLU A 182 38.97 31.44 -25.21
N SER A 183 39.17 32.42 -24.33
CA SER A 183 40.39 33.11 -23.93
C SER A 183 40.25 33.80 -22.57
N LYS A 184 41.30 33.64 -21.75
CA LYS A 184 42.00 34.62 -20.89
C LYS A 184 41.52 36.10 -20.93
N LEU A 185 41.59 36.75 -19.77
CA LEU A 185 42.17 38.07 -19.43
C LEU A 185 41.35 38.68 -18.26
N ASP A 186 41.93 38.75 -17.05
CA ASP A 186 42.65 39.92 -16.47
C ASP A 186 41.63 40.86 -15.79
N VAL A 187 41.73 41.31 -14.53
CA VAL A 187 42.81 41.48 -13.55
C VAL A 187 42.23 41.26 -12.15
#